data_AF-A0A2C5XTI6-F1
#
_entry.id   AF-A0A2C5XTI6-F1
#
_cell.length_a   1.000
_cell.length_b   1.000
_cell.length_c   1.000
_cell.angle_alpha   90.00
_cell.angle_beta   90.00
_cell.angle_gamma   90.00
#
_symmetry.space_group_name_H-M   'P 1'
#
loop_
_entity.id
_entity.type
_entity.pdbx_description
1 polymer ?
#
loop_
_entity_poly.entity_id
_entity_poly.type
_entity_poly.pdbx_seq_one_letter_code
_entity_poly.pdbx_strand_id
1 'polypeptide(L)'
;MRVSIGLNDFYQIDGWDIKAHNEAHARDLAWLNSQVAELEQTDNKIVILTHWSPTRHVNAVEPKHAISPIISGFSTDLSEEDCFKSPSVKLWAFGHTHYNCDFEVDRGQGAATLRLLANQRGYYFAQSDGFNEEKTVEL
;
A
#
# COMPACT_ATOMS: atom_id res chain seq x y z
N MET A 1 14.40 -1.45 15.80
CA MET A 1 14.38 -0.64 17.05
C MET A 1 13.77 0.74 16.85
N ARG A 2 14.08 1.49 15.77
CA ARG A 2 13.51 2.84 15.57
C ARG A 2 11.99 2.84 15.29
N VAL A 3 11.49 1.88 14.53
CA VAL A 3 10.05 1.75 14.18
C VAL A 3 9.19 1.51 15.41
N SER A 4 9.57 0.58 16.28
CA SER A 4 8.82 0.25 17.51
C SER A 4 8.74 1.38 18.52
N ILE A 5 9.63 2.37 18.40
CA ILE A 5 9.63 3.57 19.24
C ILE A 5 8.87 4.72 18.55
N GLY A 6 8.84 4.73 17.22
CA GLY A 6 8.27 5.81 16.42
C GLY A 6 6.79 5.65 16.08
N LEU A 7 6.20 4.48 16.30
CA LEU A 7 4.79 4.21 16.01
C LEU A 7 3.98 4.01 17.29
N ASN A 8 2.82 4.66 17.35
CA ASN A 8 1.92 4.60 18.50
C ASN A 8 1.32 3.20 18.70
N ASP A 9 1.20 2.40 17.64
CA ASP A 9 0.58 1.07 17.67
C ASP A 9 1.23 0.16 18.73
N PHE A 10 2.57 0.21 18.84
CA PHE A 10 3.33 -0.60 19.80
C PHE A 10 3.19 -0.13 21.26
N TYR A 11 2.53 1.00 21.49
CA TYR A 11 2.23 1.54 22.83
C TYR A 11 0.76 1.45 23.18
N GLN A 12 -0.12 1.57 22.17
CA GLN A 12 -1.56 1.67 22.36
C GLN A 12 -2.27 0.32 22.22
N ILE A 13 -1.68 -0.64 21.51
CA ILE A 13 -2.26 -1.96 21.31
C ILE A 13 -1.59 -2.92 22.28
N ASP A 14 -2.40 -3.45 23.22
CA ASP A 14 -1.92 -4.40 24.21
C ASP A 14 -1.40 -5.69 23.57
N GLY A 15 -0.25 -6.17 24.05
CA GLY A 15 0.41 -7.36 23.51
C GLY A 15 0.93 -7.24 22.06
N TRP A 16 0.96 -6.05 21.47
CA TRP A 16 1.39 -5.84 20.09
C TRP A 16 2.85 -5.42 20.01
N ASP A 17 3.74 -6.37 19.70
CA ASP A 17 5.16 -6.12 19.47
C ASP A 17 5.55 -6.25 17.98
N ILE A 18 6.82 -6.00 17.68
CA ILE A 18 7.34 -6.10 16.29
C ILE A 18 7.13 -7.49 15.71
N LYS A 19 7.30 -8.55 16.51
CA LYS A 19 7.19 -9.92 16.05
C LYS A 19 5.73 -10.23 15.69
N ALA A 20 4.79 -9.90 16.58
CA ALA A 20 3.36 -10.05 16.34
C ALA A 20 2.90 -9.26 15.10
N HIS A 21 3.41 -8.04 14.91
CA HIS A 21 3.10 -7.23 13.74
C HIS A 21 3.61 -7.86 12.44
N ASN A 22 4.86 -8.32 12.40
CA ASN A 22 5.42 -8.98 11.23
C ASN A 22 4.73 -10.33 10.93
N GLU A 23 4.33 -11.07 11.96
CA GLU A 23 3.56 -12.32 11.81
C GLU A 23 2.17 -12.05 11.25
N ALA A 24 1.49 -10.98 11.70
CA ALA A 24 0.22 -10.57 11.13
C ALA A 24 0.37 -10.16 9.66
N HIS A 25 1.35 -9.31 9.35
CA HIS A 25 1.64 -8.92 7.98
C HIS A 25 1.90 -10.11 7.05
N ALA A 26 2.71 -11.09 7.50
CA ALA A 26 3.00 -12.29 6.71
C ALA A 26 1.74 -13.15 6.48
N ARG A 27 0.88 -13.29 7.49
CA ARG A 27 -0.40 -14.01 7.34
C ARG A 27 -1.34 -13.31 6.36
N ASP A 28 -1.48 -12.00 6.48
CA ASP A 28 -2.38 -11.20 5.64
C ASP A 28 -1.91 -11.17 4.18
N LEU A 29 -0.59 -11.05 3.97
CA LEU A 29 0.02 -11.10 2.64
C LEU A 29 -0.15 -12.48 1.98
N ALA A 30 0.09 -13.56 2.73
CA ALA A 30 -0.13 -14.92 2.23
C ALA A 30 -1.60 -15.15 1.86
N TRP A 31 -2.53 -14.65 2.68
CA TRP A 31 -3.96 -14.69 2.37
C TRP A 31 -4.26 -13.87 1.10
N LEU A 32 -3.79 -12.63 0.99
CA LEU A 32 -4.04 -11.77 -0.18
C LEU A 32 -3.51 -12.41 -1.48
N ASN A 33 -2.29 -12.94 -1.47
CA ASN A 33 -1.71 -13.67 -2.61
C ASN A 33 -2.58 -14.87 -2.99
N SER A 34 -3.08 -15.64 -2.01
CA SER A 34 -3.97 -16.77 -2.30
C SER A 34 -5.30 -16.34 -2.95
N GLN A 35 -5.90 -15.24 -2.49
CA GLN A 35 -7.16 -14.72 -3.05
C GLN A 35 -6.97 -14.19 -4.47
N VAL A 36 -5.87 -13.48 -4.72
CA VAL A 36 -5.56 -13.00 -6.08
C VAL A 36 -5.31 -14.18 -7.02
N ALA A 37 -4.55 -15.20 -6.59
CA ALA A 37 -4.28 -16.37 -7.40
C ALA A 37 -5.55 -17.15 -7.77
N GLU A 38 -6.51 -17.27 -6.84
CA GLU A 38 -7.81 -17.89 -7.09
C GLU A 38 -8.64 -17.07 -8.10
N LEU A 39 -8.74 -15.76 -7.91
CA LEU A 39 -9.49 -14.87 -8.78
C LEU A 39 -8.86 -14.73 -10.17
N GLU A 40 -7.55 -14.86 -10.29
CA GLU A 40 -6.83 -14.83 -11.56
C GLU A 40 -7.19 -16.02 -12.47
N GLN A 41 -7.73 -17.11 -11.92
CA GLN A 41 -8.29 -18.22 -12.73
C GLN A 41 -9.62 -17.86 -13.39
N THR A 42 -10.13 -16.64 -13.18
CA THR A 42 -11.37 -16.12 -13.74
C THR A 42 -11.10 -14.85 -14.55
N ASP A 43 -12.07 -14.39 -15.34
CA ASP A 43 -11.94 -13.16 -16.14
C ASP A 43 -12.26 -11.87 -15.35
N ASN A 44 -11.99 -11.89 -14.04
CA ASN A 44 -12.32 -10.79 -13.13
C ASN A 44 -11.22 -9.72 -13.10
N LYS A 45 -11.62 -8.45 -13.08
CA LYS A 45 -10.73 -7.34 -12.71
C LYS A 45 -10.68 -7.21 -11.19
N ILE A 46 -9.48 -7.15 -10.62
CA ILE A 46 -9.26 -7.09 -9.18
C ILE A 46 -8.86 -5.67 -8.78
N VAL A 47 -9.49 -5.17 -7.71
CA VAL A 47 -9.14 -3.94 -7.01
C VAL A 47 -8.71 -4.29 -5.59
N ILE A 48 -7.54 -3.82 -5.18
CA ILE A 48 -7.04 -3.99 -3.82
C ILE A 48 -7.13 -2.65 -3.09
N LEU A 49 -7.67 -2.67 -1.87
CA LEU A 49 -7.76 -1.52 -0.99
C LEU A 49 -7.04 -1.86 0.32
N THR A 50 -5.97 -1.15 0.64
CA THR A 50 -5.23 -1.32 1.90
C THR A 50 -5.06 -0.01 2.63
N HIS A 51 -4.89 -0.05 3.95
CA HIS A 51 -4.55 1.17 4.68
C HIS A 51 -3.10 1.60 4.41
N TRP A 52 -2.14 0.65 4.47
CA TRP A 52 -0.72 0.91 4.23
C TRP A 52 -0.34 0.87 2.76
N SER A 53 0.72 1.60 2.40
CA SER A 53 1.25 1.64 1.04
C SER A 53 1.98 0.35 0.67
N PRO A 54 1.68 -0.25 -0.51
CA PRO A 54 2.28 -1.50 -0.97
C PRO A 54 3.60 -1.31 -1.74
N THR A 55 4.13 -0.08 -1.79
CA THR A 55 5.33 0.22 -2.58
C THR A 55 6.22 1.27 -1.93
N ARG A 56 7.50 1.25 -2.32
CA ARG A 56 8.47 2.32 -2.07
C ARG A 56 8.81 3.12 -3.33
N HIS A 57 8.01 3.00 -4.37
CA HIS A 57 8.18 3.77 -5.59
C HIS A 57 8.25 5.28 -5.29
N VAL A 58 9.12 6.00 -5.99
CA VAL A 58 9.38 7.43 -5.74
C VAL A 58 8.13 8.31 -5.85
N ASN A 59 7.16 7.90 -6.68
CA ASN A 59 5.88 8.61 -6.84
C ASN A 59 4.84 8.29 -5.75
N ALA A 60 5.11 7.35 -4.85
CA ALA A 60 4.20 6.98 -3.75
C ALA A 60 4.77 7.38 -2.37
N VAL A 61 6.00 7.91 -2.34
CA VAL A 61 6.71 8.29 -1.12
C VAL A 61 7.00 9.77 -1.16
N GLU A 62 6.53 10.52 -0.17
CA GLU A 62 6.86 11.93 -0.08
C GLU A 62 8.39 12.11 0.04
N PRO A 63 9.04 12.94 -0.81
CA PRO A 63 10.50 13.01 -0.88
C PRO A 63 11.19 13.27 0.46
N LYS A 64 10.56 14.07 1.35
CA LYS A 64 11.09 14.38 2.69
C LYS A 64 11.17 13.15 3.62
N HIS A 65 10.43 12.09 3.31
CA HIS A 65 10.36 10.85 4.09
C HIS A 65 11.08 9.67 3.45
N ALA A 66 11.62 9.81 2.24
CA ALA A 66 12.25 8.73 1.48
C ALA A 66 13.40 8.01 2.22
N ILE A 67 14.15 8.75 3.05
CA ILE A 67 15.26 8.21 3.86
C ILE A 67 14.90 8.04 5.34
N SER A 68 13.61 8.07 5.68
CA SER A 68 13.15 7.96 7.07
C SER A 68 13.53 6.60 7.67
N PRO A 69 14.12 6.56 8.88
CA PRO A 69 14.48 5.30 9.53
C PRO A 69 13.27 4.51 10.03
N ILE A 70 12.07 5.07 9.94
CA ILE A 70 10.80 4.43 10.30
C ILE A 70 9.88 4.20 9.09
N ILE A 71 10.40 4.38 7.86
CA ILE A 71 9.59 4.29 6.62
C ILE A 71 8.85 2.95 6.48
N SER A 72 9.39 1.86 7.03
CA SER A 72 8.72 0.55 7.02
C SER A 72 7.44 0.52 7.84
N GLY A 73 7.20 1.51 8.70
CA GLY A 73 5.93 1.73 9.37
C GLY A 73 4.82 2.27 8.47
N PHE A 74 5.19 2.80 7.29
CA PHE A 74 4.28 3.46 6.37
C PHE A 74 4.15 2.74 5.03
N SER A 75 5.23 2.10 4.58
CA SER A 75 5.26 1.34 3.35
C SER A 75 6.20 0.13 3.38
N THR A 76 5.70 -0.96 2.82
CA THR A 76 6.46 -2.17 2.49
C THR A 76 6.47 -2.32 0.98
N ASP A 77 7.62 -2.65 0.42
CA ASP A 77 7.70 -2.89 -1.02
C ASP A 77 7.21 -4.30 -1.34
N LEU A 78 6.05 -4.41 -1.98
CA LEU A 78 5.42 -5.67 -2.35
C LEU A 78 5.56 -5.96 -3.85
N SER A 79 6.45 -5.26 -4.58
CA SER A 79 6.62 -5.43 -6.03
C SER A 79 6.91 -6.87 -6.46
N GLU A 80 7.50 -7.66 -5.56
CA GLU A 80 7.85 -9.05 -5.81
C GLU A 80 6.75 -10.07 -5.51
N GLU A 81 5.65 -9.64 -4.89
CA GLU A 81 4.55 -10.50 -4.46
C GLU A 81 3.57 -10.81 -5.59
N ASP A 82 2.94 -11.99 -5.54
CA ASP A 82 2.01 -12.45 -6.58
C ASP A 82 0.82 -11.49 -6.73
N CYS A 83 0.29 -10.96 -5.62
CA CYS A 83 -0.80 -9.98 -5.65
C CYS A 83 -0.42 -8.68 -6.36
N PHE A 84 0.86 -8.29 -6.34
CA PHE A 84 1.34 -7.13 -7.08
C PHE A 84 1.57 -7.45 -8.55
N LYS A 85 2.13 -8.63 -8.85
CA LYS A 85 2.50 -9.06 -10.21
C LYS A 85 1.30 -9.49 -11.06
N SER A 86 0.21 -9.94 -10.45
CA SER A 86 -0.94 -10.50 -11.15
C SER A 86 -1.59 -9.51 -12.13
N PRO A 87 -1.62 -9.80 -13.46
CA PRO A 87 -2.21 -8.91 -14.46
C PRO A 87 -3.70 -8.66 -14.23
N SER A 88 -4.39 -9.50 -13.46
CA SER A 88 -5.80 -9.31 -13.10
C SER A 88 -6.03 -8.18 -12.11
N VAL A 89 -5.01 -7.81 -11.32
CA VAL A 89 -5.03 -6.62 -10.46
C VAL A 89 -4.82 -5.37 -11.30
N LYS A 90 -5.85 -4.52 -11.37
CA LYS A 90 -5.87 -3.30 -12.19
C LYS A 90 -5.61 -2.04 -11.36
N LEU A 91 -6.02 -2.05 -10.10
CA LEU A 91 -5.89 -0.92 -9.19
C LEU A 91 -5.52 -1.41 -7.79
N TRP A 92 -4.55 -0.74 -7.18
CA TRP A 92 -4.29 -0.84 -5.75
C TRP A 92 -4.35 0.56 -5.12
N ALA A 93 -5.41 0.82 -4.37
CA ALA A 93 -5.55 2.07 -3.64
C ALA A 93 -5.08 1.91 -2.18
N PHE A 94 -4.36 2.92 -1.68
CA PHE A 94 -3.76 2.90 -0.35
C PHE A 94 -3.83 4.27 0.34
N GLY A 95 -3.40 4.31 1.61
CA GLY A 95 -3.33 5.53 2.40
C GLY A 95 -2.16 5.55 3.37
N HIS A 96 -2.43 6.02 4.59
CA HIS A 96 -1.51 6.13 5.73
C HIS A 96 -0.32 7.10 5.56
N THR A 97 0.15 7.33 4.34
CA THR A 97 1.31 8.18 4.02
C THR A 97 1.01 9.67 4.06
N HIS A 98 -0.28 10.07 4.02
CA HIS A 98 -0.73 11.46 3.85
C HIS A 98 -0.19 12.14 2.58
N TYR A 99 0.27 11.35 1.62
CA TYR A 99 0.79 11.77 0.34
C TYR A 99 -0.09 11.20 -0.77
N ASN A 100 -0.64 12.08 -1.61
CA ASN A 100 -1.53 11.70 -2.69
C ASN A 100 -0.77 11.45 -3.98
N CYS A 101 -1.15 10.40 -4.68
CA CYS A 101 -0.52 9.99 -5.93
C CYS A 101 -1.50 9.20 -6.79
N ASP A 102 -1.27 9.20 -8.09
CA ASP A 102 -2.04 8.42 -9.06
C ASP A 102 -1.15 8.15 -10.26
N PHE A 103 -0.63 6.93 -10.38
CA PHE A 103 0.31 6.57 -11.43
C PHE A 103 0.23 5.08 -11.77
N GLU A 104 0.61 4.76 -13.01
CA GLU A 104 0.75 3.39 -13.48
C GLU A 104 2.16 2.88 -13.20
N VAL A 105 2.26 1.64 -12.72
CA VAL A 105 3.51 0.91 -12.55
C VAL A 105 3.62 -0.15 -13.64
N ASP A 106 4.73 -0.12 -14.36
CA ASP A 106 5.13 -1.22 -15.25
C ASP A 106 5.61 -2.41 -14.40
N ARG A 107 5.03 -3.58 -14.65
CA ARG A 107 5.37 -4.84 -13.97
C ARG A 107 6.38 -5.68 -14.76
N GLY A 108 6.85 -5.15 -15.89
CA GLY A 108 7.79 -5.78 -16.79
C GLY A 108 7.15 -6.85 -17.67
N GLN A 109 7.96 -7.41 -18.58
CA GLN A 109 7.63 -8.57 -19.42
C GLN A 109 6.34 -8.44 -20.25
N GLY A 110 5.89 -7.22 -20.55
CA GLY A 110 4.66 -6.98 -21.32
C GLY A 110 3.38 -7.26 -20.53
N ALA A 111 3.46 -7.41 -19.21
CA ALA A 111 2.29 -7.50 -18.35
C ALA A 111 1.48 -6.18 -18.37
N ALA A 112 0.18 -6.28 -18.11
CA ALA A 112 -0.64 -5.08 -17.92
C ALA A 112 -0.11 -4.25 -16.75
N THR A 113 -0.16 -2.92 -16.87
CA THR A 113 0.26 -2.03 -15.78
C THR A 113 -0.64 -2.19 -14.55
N LEU A 114 -0.14 -1.77 -13.40
CA LEU A 114 -0.91 -1.64 -12.17
C LEU A 114 -1.07 -0.17 -11.83
N ARG A 115 -2.31 0.30 -11.68
CA ARG A 115 -2.57 1.65 -11.16
C ARG A 115 -2.39 1.67 -9.65
N LEU A 116 -1.50 2.54 -9.17
CA LEU A 116 -1.32 2.82 -7.75
C LEU A 116 -1.93 4.18 -7.42
N LEU A 117 -2.79 4.21 -6.41
CA LEU A 117 -3.58 5.41 -6.11
C LEU A 117 -3.68 5.70 -4.60
N ALA A 118 -3.47 6.96 -4.23
CA ALA A 118 -3.77 7.49 -2.92
C ALA A 118 -4.47 8.84 -3.06
N ASN A 119 -5.64 8.98 -2.42
CA ASN A 119 -6.46 10.19 -2.40
C ASN A 119 -6.96 10.47 -0.98
N GLN A 120 -6.01 10.74 -0.11
CA GLN A 120 -6.12 10.97 1.32
C GLN A 120 -6.47 12.43 1.59
N ARG A 121 -7.47 12.69 2.43
CA ARG A 121 -7.84 14.04 2.86
C ARG A 121 -6.79 14.70 3.76
N GLY A 122 -6.01 13.90 4.47
CA GLY A 122 -5.13 14.37 5.54
C GLY A 122 -5.91 14.74 6.81
N TYR A 123 -5.26 15.49 7.69
CA TYR A 123 -5.85 15.91 8.96
C TYR A 123 -6.77 17.12 8.77
N TYR A 124 -7.73 17.30 9.68
CA TYR A 124 -8.58 18.50 9.70
C TYR A 124 -7.79 19.81 9.71
N PHE A 125 -6.68 19.85 10.44
CA PHE A 125 -5.81 21.03 10.59
C PHE A 125 -4.63 21.06 9.59
N ALA A 126 -4.46 20.01 8.79
CA ALA A 126 -3.37 19.86 7.83
C ALA A 126 -3.81 18.90 6.72
N GLN A 127 -4.59 19.42 5.78
CA GLN A 127 -5.07 18.65 4.64
C GLN A 127 -3.91 18.25 3.73
N SER A 128 -4.00 17.07 3.12
CA SER A 128 -3.00 16.58 2.18
C SER A 128 -3.18 17.24 0.82
N ASP A 129 -2.09 17.73 0.24
CA ASP A 129 -2.10 18.31 -1.10
C ASP A 129 -2.63 17.31 -2.14
N GLY A 130 -3.37 17.81 -3.12
CA GLY A 130 -3.92 17.00 -4.22
C GLY A 130 -5.12 16.11 -3.86
N PHE A 131 -5.67 16.22 -2.64
CA PHE A 131 -6.94 15.55 -2.31
C PHE A 131 -8.06 16.05 -3.23
N ASN A 132 -8.85 15.12 -3.74
CA ASN A 132 -10.01 15.42 -4.57
C ASN A 132 -11.23 14.63 -4.06
N GLU A 133 -12.23 15.33 -3.53
CA GLU A 133 -13.46 14.71 -3.02
C GLU A 133 -14.32 14.05 -4.11
N GLU A 134 -14.20 14.51 -5.35
CA GLU A 134 -14.94 14.02 -6.52
C GLU A 134 -14.16 12.94 -7.29
N LYS A 135 -13.04 12.45 -6.75
CA LYS A 135 -12.18 11.50 -7.45
C LYS A 135 -12.94 10.21 -7.79
N THR A 136 -13.08 9.94 -9.08
CA THR A 136 -13.53 8.67 -9.63
C THR A 136 -12.39 7.98 -10.39
N VAL A 137 -12.50 6.66 -10.54
CA VAL A 137 -11.54 5.82 -11.25
C VAL A 137 -12.30 4.87 -12.17
N GLU A 138 -11.93 4.85 -13.45
CA GLU A 138 -12.41 3.88 -14.43
C GLU A 138 -11.36 2.75 -14.58
N LEU A 139 -11.85 1.51 -14.74
CA LEU A 139 -11.04 0.27 -14.77
C LEU A 139 -11.25 -0.53 -16.05
#